data_AF-A0A519I0N4-F1
#
_entry.id   AF-A0A519I0N4-F1
#
_cell.length_a   1.000
_cell.length_b   1.000
_cell.length_c   1.000
_cell.angle_alpha   90.00
_cell.angle_beta   90.00
_cell.angle_gamma   90.00
#
_symmetry.space_group_name_H-M   'P 1'
#
loop_
_entity.id
_entity.type
_entity.pdbx_description
1 polymer ?
#
loop_
_entity_poly.entity_id
_entity_poly.type
_entity_poly.pdbx_seq_one_letter_code
_entity_poly.pdbx_strand_id
1 'polypeptide(L)'
;MADFAPFAFAERLDGVVKPRVFSSATNLALHIEGRRHGQAIELVDVEDIEIPGQPGLYTGVQVFTLLIDGGRDRCLGYAWLDGQGRDRLEPAMRAVRRDVGRKAVA
;
A
#
# COMPACT_ATOMS: atom_id res chain seq x y z
N MET A 1 -15.03 16.34 12.86
CA MET A 1 -14.42 16.18 11.52
C MET A 1 -13.41 15.07 11.68
N ALA A 2 -13.68 13.87 11.15
CA ALA A 2 -12.73 12.76 11.28
C ALA A 2 -11.49 13.12 10.46
N ASP A 3 -10.34 13.19 11.13
CA ASP A 3 -9.03 13.42 10.50
C ASP A 3 -8.82 12.31 9.47
N PHE A 4 -9.03 12.62 8.20
CA PHE A 4 -8.81 11.66 7.13
C PHE A 4 -7.30 11.43 7.06
N ALA A 5 -6.87 10.20 7.35
CA ALA A 5 -5.49 9.82 7.14
C ALA A 5 -5.23 9.71 5.62
N PRO A 6 -4.50 10.66 4.99
CA PRO A 6 -4.32 10.67 3.54
C PRO A 6 -3.54 9.46 3.04
N PHE A 7 -2.78 8.82 3.93
CA PHE A 7 -2.01 7.62 3.65
C PHE A 7 -2.26 6.58 4.74
N ALA A 8 -2.79 5.44 4.35
CA ALA A 8 -3.04 4.34 5.29
C ALA A 8 -2.81 2.97 4.64
N PHE A 9 -2.64 1.95 5.49
CA PHE A 9 -2.53 0.56 5.08
C PHE A 9 -3.30 -0.34 6.04
N ALA A 10 -4.12 -1.24 5.53
CA ALA A 10 -4.71 -2.30 6.32
C ALA A 10 -4.42 -3.65 5.69
N GLU A 11 -4.14 -4.63 6.53
CA GLU A 11 -3.87 -5.99 6.06
C GLU A 11 -5.12 -6.65 5.51
N ARG A 12 -6.28 -6.25 6.02
CA ARG A 12 -7.60 -6.78 5.69
C ARG A 12 -8.64 -5.66 5.76
N LEU A 13 -9.73 -5.81 5.02
CA LEU A 13 -10.86 -4.86 5.00
C LEU A 13 -11.99 -5.24 5.96
N ASP A 14 -11.87 -6.34 6.73
CA ASP A 14 -12.83 -6.60 7.81
C ASP A 14 -12.63 -5.58 8.94
N GLY A 15 -13.74 -5.02 9.44
CA GLY A 15 -13.78 -3.95 10.46
C GLY A 15 -13.10 -4.26 11.80
N VAL A 16 -12.41 -5.40 11.91
CA VAL A 16 -11.61 -5.83 13.04
C VAL A 16 -10.18 -5.27 12.95
N VAL A 17 -9.62 -5.14 11.75
CA VAL A 17 -8.24 -4.66 11.56
C VAL A 17 -8.24 -3.14 11.42
N LYS A 18 -7.64 -2.46 12.41
CA LYS A 18 -7.46 -1.02 12.34
C LYS A 18 -6.38 -0.66 11.29
N PRO A 19 -6.68 0.20 10.31
CA PRO A 19 -5.68 0.71 9.39
C PRO A 19 -4.52 1.39 10.11
N ARG A 20 -3.29 1.10 9.66
CA ARG A 20 -2.10 1.86 10.06
C ARG A 20 -2.01 3.13 9.22
N VAL A 21 -1.92 4.27 9.88
CA VAL A 21 -1.81 5.58 9.25
C VAL A 21 -0.34 5.97 9.07
N PHE A 22 -0.05 6.66 7.98
CA PHE A 22 1.27 7.19 7.64
C PHE A 22 1.21 8.68 7.34
N SER A 23 2.32 9.38 7.61
CA SER A 23 2.43 10.81 7.34
C SER A 23 2.72 11.15 5.87
N SER A 24 3.11 10.17 5.05
CA SER A 24 3.42 10.36 3.63
C SER A 24 3.29 9.07 2.83
N ALA A 25 3.12 9.21 1.52
CA ALA A 25 3.18 8.09 0.57
C ALA A 25 4.53 7.35 0.62
N THR A 26 5.64 8.06 0.90
CA THR A 26 6.96 7.44 1.07
C THR A 26 7.02 6.54 2.28
N ASN A 27 6.46 6.95 3.42
CA ASN A 27 6.43 6.12 4.64
C ASN A 27 5.54 4.89 4.47
N LEU A 28 4.42 5.04 3.77
CA LEU A 28 3.57 3.93 3.34
C LEU A 28 4.33 2.95 2.42
N ALA A 29 5.04 3.48 1.41
CA ALA A 29 5.83 2.66 0.50
C ALA A 29 6.97 1.92 1.22
N LEU A 30 7.66 2.56 2.18
CA LEU A 30 8.66 1.90 3.03
C LEU A 30 8.07 0.75 3.85
N HIS A 31 6.87 0.93 4.40
CA HIS A 31 6.18 -0.12 5.13
C HIS A 31 5.85 -1.32 4.23
N ILE A 32 5.35 -1.07 3.01
CA ILE A 32 5.07 -2.14 2.02
C ILE A 32 6.37 -2.83 1.58
N GLU A 33 7.42 -2.05 1.32
CA GLU A 33 8.75 -2.55 0.95
C GLU A 33 9.35 -3.46 2.01
N GLY A 34 9.22 -3.11 3.30
CA GLY A 34 9.66 -3.97 4.39
C GLY A 34 8.89 -5.29 4.47
N ARG A 35 7.60 -5.30 4.10
CA ARG A 35 6.72 -6.48 4.16
C ARG A 35 6.83 -7.41 2.96
N ARG A 36 7.29 -6.94 1.80
CA ARG A 36 7.44 -7.79 0.61
C ARG A 36 8.61 -8.77 0.73
N HIS A 37 9.50 -8.61 1.72
CA HIS A 37 10.66 -9.48 1.96
C HIS A 37 11.49 -9.77 0.69
N GLY A 38 11.68 -8.75 -0.16
CA GLY A 38 12.41 -8.87 -1.42
C GLY A 38 11.62 -9.43 -2.60
N GLN A 39 10.40 -9.92 -2.42
CA GLN A 39 9.53 -10.42 -3.51
C GLN A 39 9.03 -9.29 -4.41
N ALA A 40 8.84 -9.57 -5.70
CA ALA A 40 8.14 -8.67 -6.61
C ALA A 40 6.70 -8.44 -6.12
N ILE A 41 6.10 -7.31 -6.50
CA ILE A 41 4.71 -6.98 -6.13
C ILE A 41 3.91 -6.51 -7.34
N GLU A 42 2.61 -6.71 -7.26
CA GLU A 42 1.61 -6.15 -8.15
C GLU A 42 0.73 -5.17 -7.36
N LEU A 43 0.41 -4.04 -8.00
CA LEU A 43 -0.48 -3.01 -7.49
C LEU A 43 -1.77 -3.02 -8.32
N VAL A 44 -2.89 -3.28 -7.67
CA VAL A 44 -4.20 -3.39 -8.30
C VAL A 44 -5.08 -2.30 -7.72
N ASP A 45 -5.57 -1.38 -8.56
CA ASP A 45 -6.57 -0.41 -8.12
C ASP A 45 -7.87 -1.15 -7.76
N VAL A 46 -8.45 -0.75 -6.64
CA VAL A 46 -9.72 -1.27 -6.16
C VAL A 46 -10.61 -0.07 -5.88
N GLU A 47 -11.72 -0.02 -6.60
CA GLU A 47 -12.77 0.98 -6.41
C GLU A 47 -13.71 0.55 -5.28
N ASP A 48 -14.46 1.50 -4.75
CA ASP A 48 -15.54 1.23 -3.80
C ASP A 48 -15.15 0.48 -2.52
N ILE A 49 -13.98 0.80 -1.95
CA ILE A 49 -13.59 0.26 -0.64
C ILE A 49 -14.30 1.02 0.47
N GLU A 50 -15.02 0.29 1.32
CA GLU A 50 -15.50 0.77 2.61
C GLU A 50 -14.37 0.72 3.64
N ILE A 51 -14.08 1.87 4.27
CA ILE A 51 -13.07 1.96 5.32
C ILE A 51 -13.78 1.96 6.67
N PRO A 52 -13.47 1.02 7.59
CA PRO A 52 -14.10 0.97 8.90
C PRO A 52 -13.96 2.30 9.66
N GLY A 53 -15.11 2.88 10.04
CA GLY A 53 -15.16 4.15 10.76
C GLY A 53 -15.07 5.40 9.87
N GLN A 54 -15.07 5.25 8.53
CA GLN A 54 -15.18 6.37 7.59
C GLN A 54 -16.40 6.20 6.69
N PRO A 55 -17.27 7.22 6.60
CA PRO A 55 -18.39 7.18 5.67
C PRO A 55 -17.91 7.40 4.24
N GLY A 56 -18.27 6.50 3.33
CA GLY A 56 -18.03 6.66 1.90
C GLY A 56 -17.30 5.48 1.26
N LEU A 57 -17.21 5.55 -0.06
CA LEU A 57 -16.52 4.60 -0.92
C LEU A 57 -15.23 5.24 -1.43
N TYR A 58 -14.12 4.53 -1.30
CA TYR A 58 -12.80 5.08 -1.59
C TYR A 58 -12.04 4.21 -2.59
N THR A 59 -11.32 4.86 -3.50
CA THR A 59 -10.34 4.18 -4.35
C THR A 59 -9.08 3.91 -3.53
N GLY A 60 -8.69 2.64 -3.50
CA GLY A 60 -7.46 2.17 -2.87
C GLY A 60 -6.65 1.29 -3.80
N VAL A 61 -5.56 0.74 -3.27
CA VAL A 61 -4.67 -0.17 -3.99
C VAL A 61 -4.52 -1.45 -3.20
N GLN A 62 -4.91 -2.57 -3.78
CA GLN A 62 -4.58 -3.87 -3.26
C GLN A 62 -3.16 -4.27 -3.69
N VAL A 63 -2.37 -4.72 -2.74
CA VAL A 63 -0.96 -5.05 -2.92
C VAL A 63 -0.77 -6.55 -2.81
N PHE A 64 -0.25 -7.18 -3.87
CA PHE A 64 0.09 -8.60 -3.88
C PHE A 64 1.59 -8.79 -3.98
N THR A 65 2.18 -9.78 -3.29
CA THR A 65 3.47 -10.33 -3.70
C THR A 65 3.28 -11.26 -4.90
N LEU A 66 4.33 -11.38 -5.70
CA LEU A 66 4.36 -12.25 -6.87
C LEU A 66 5.32 -13.42 -6.64
N LEU A 67 4.95 -14.57 -7.21
CA LEU A 67 5.81 -15.72 -7.42
C LEU A 67 6.83 -15.44 -8.54
N ILE A 68 7.82 -16.33 -8.68
CA ILE A 68 8.87 -16.22 -9.71
C ILE A 68 8.30 -16.28 -11.13
N ASP A 69 7.19 -17.00 -11.34
CA ASP A 69 6.48 -17.09 -12.62
C ASP A 69 5.59 -15.87 -12.93
N GLY A 70 5.53 -14.89 -12.01
CA GLY A 70 4.69 -13.70 -12.14
C GLY A 70 3.25 -13.89 -11.64
N GLY A 71 2.88 -15.08 -11.16
CA GLY A 71 1.58 -15.32 -10.53
C GLY A 71 1.47 -14.60 -9.18
N ARG A 72 0.24 -14.26 -8.76
CA ARG A 72 -0.01 -13.72 -7.42
C ARG A 72 0.26 -14.80 -6.37
N ASP A 73 1.11 -14.47 -5.40
CA ASP A 73 1.45 -15.32 -4.26
C ASP A 73 0.49 -15.08 -3.09
N ARG A 74 0.60 -13.90 -2.45
CA ARG A 74 -0.27 -13.51 -1.34
C ARG A 74 -0.62 -12.03 -1.38
N CYS A 75 -1.79 -11.70 -0.84
CA CYS A 75 -2.18 -10.31 -0.57
C CYS A 75 -1.41 -9.81 0.65
N LEU A 76 -0.69 -8.70 0.51
CA LEU A 76 -0.06 -7.99 1.63
C LEU A 76 -1.08 -7.11 2.38
N GLY A 77 -2.04 -6.54 1.65
CA GLY A 77 -3.07 -5.66 2.19
C GLY A 77 -3.54 -4.60 1.19
N TYR A 78 -4.19 -3.58 1.72
CA TYR A 78 -4.87 -2.49 1.02
C TYR A 78 -4.27 -1.17 1.46
N ALA A 79 -3.89 -0.35 0.48
CA ALA A 79 -3.30 0.97 0.68
C ALA A 79 -4.27 2.06 0.22
N TRP A 80 -4.37 3.12 1.01
CA TRP A 80 -5.15 4.31 0.68
C TRP A 80 -4.22 5.50 0.47
N LEU A 81 -4.48 6.25 -0.60
CA LEU A 81 -3.67 7.38 -1.03
C LEU A 81 -4.54 8.58 -1.41
N ASP A 82 -5.50 8.92 -0.56
CA ASP A 82 -6.35 10.10 -0.76
C ASP A 82 -7.08 10.10 -2.12
N GLY A 83 -7.59 8.94 -2.52
CA GLY A 83 -8.27 8.74 -3.80
C GLY A 83 -7.37 8.73 -5.04
N GLN A 84 -6.05 8.88 -4.89
CA GLN A 84 -5.09 8.90 -6.01
C GLN A 84 -4.58 7.50 -6.40
N GLY A 85 -5.00 6.45 -5.69
CA GLY A 85 -4.75 5.05 -6.05
C GLY A 85 -3.30 4.72 -6.41
N ARG A 86 -3.14 3.87 -7.43
CA ARG A 86 -1.86 3.36 -7.92
C ARG A 86 -0.96 4.44 -8.45
N ASP A 87 -1.51 5.48 -9.10
CA ASP A 87 -0.76 6.57 -9.70
C ASP A 87 0.12 7.31 -8.69
N ARG A 88 -0.31 7.37 -7.43
CA ARG A 88 0.48 7.95 -6.34
C ARG A 88 1.39 6.94 -5.65
N LEU A 89 0.98 5.68 -5.55
CA LEU A 89 1.75 4.66 -4.84
C LEU A 89 2.94 4.14 -5.65
N GLU A 90 2.76 3.90 -6.94
CA GLU A 90 3.79 3.36 -7.81
C GLU A 90 5.07 4.21 -7.86
N PRO A 91 5.03 5.54 -8.07
CA PRO A 91 6.24 6.36 -8.05
C PRO A 91 6.91 6.39 -6.67
N ALA A 92 6.13 6.36 -5.58
CA ALA A 92 6.67 6.30 -4.22
C ALA A 92 7.43 4.98 -3.97
N MET A 93 6.86 3.84 -4.41
CA MET A 93 7.52 2.53 -4.35
C MET A 93 8.81 2.52 -5.18
N ARG A 94 8.80 3.09 -6.40
CA ARG A 94 10.00 3.19 -7.25
C ARG A 94 11.10 4.01 -6.58
N ALA A 95 10.76 5.13 -5.95
CA ALA A 95 11.72 5.98 -5.24
C ALA A 95 12.34 5.26 -4.04
N VAL A 96 11.51 4.59 -3.22
CA VAL A 96 11.98 3.80 -2.07
C VAL A 96 12.93 2.69 -2.50
N ARG A 97 12.61 1.93 -3.55
CA ARG A 97 13.48 0.85 -4.07
C ARG A 97 14.84 1.36 -4.50
N ARG A 98 14.90 2.53 -5.14
CA ARG A 98 16.17 3.15 -5.53
C ARG A 98 17.01 3.53 -4.30
N ASP A 99 16.37 4.06 -3.26
CA ASP A 99 17.07 4.43 -2.01
C ASP A 99 17.59 3.20 -1.24
N VAL A 100 16.74 2.17 -1.08
CA VAL A 100 17.11 0.92 -0.43
C VAL A 100 18.21 0.21 -1.20
N GLY A 101 18.08 0.13 -2.53
CA GLY A 101 19.10 -0.43 -3.41
C GLY A 101 20.44 0.30 -3.26
N ARG A 102 20.44 1.63 -3.27
CA ARG A 102 21.65 2.44 -3.06
C ARG A 102 22.33 2.17 -1.71
N LYS A 103 21.56 2.03 -0.63
CA LYS A 103 22.08 1.74 0.72
C LYS A 103 22.66 0.34 0.85
N ALA A 104 22.20 -0.63 0.06
CA ALA A 104 22.73 -2.00 0.11
C ALA A 104 24.09 -2.16 -0.58
N VAL A 105 24.52 -1.19 -1.40
CA VAL A 105 25.81 -1.20 -2.13
C VAL A 105 26.87 -0.28 -1.50
N ALA A 106 26.51 0.46 -0.44
CA ALA A 106 27.38 1.37 0.29
C ALA A 106 27.90 0.72 1.57
#